data_AF-A0A1J5MIT7-F1
#
_entry.id   AF-A0A1J5MIT7-F1
#
_cell.length_a   1.000
_cell.length_b   1.000
_cell.length_c   1.000
_cell.angle_alpha   90.00
_cell.angle_beta   90.00
_cell.angle_gamma   90.00
#
_symmetry.space_group_name_H-M   'P 1'
#
loop_
_entity.id
_entity.type
_entity.pdbx_description
1 polymer ?
#
loop_
_entity_poly.entity_id
_entity_poly.type
_entity_poly.pdbx_seq_one_letter_code
_entity_poly.pdbx_strand_id
1 'polypeptide(L)'
;MKAEPRSLGASLLWHILLPRGFVLMLWWGANQLVQMPPNLVWTLIAVDFLWLLWLSRAHLRATDAHMLSSGAMAPIWGGYLLLGLSVLASLSLWWQALLIANRPPEGLSYSQQRALEHAQRYSLTLSQDGQALVFTGEITFGLTKAIKAQLQQHPEVTQLRLTSPGGHIYEARGAAKLVQAQGLATFAPGLCASACTLIFAAGERRQLGPDGQLGFHGYTLEIFGGLPQIDLMAEQQKDRNFLISQGVHADFTDQIYATAPTDLWRPSPDQLRNAGFLRHAP
;
A
#
# COMPACT_ATOMS: atom_id res chain seq x y z
N MET A 1 1.22 63.55 -9.18
CA MET A 1 -0.11 63.67 -8.57
C MET A 1 -0.25 62.56 -7.52
N LYS A 2 -0.27 62.89 -6.22
CA LYS A 2 -0.57 61.88 -5.19
C LYS A 2 -2.08 61.63 -5.27
N ALA A 3 -2.49 60.45 -5.71
CA ALA A 3 -3.90 60.07 -5.71
C ALA A 3 -4.42 60.14 -4.26
N GLU A 4 -5.53 60.83 -4.03
CA GLU A 4 -6.16 60.84 -2.71
C GLU A 4 -6.51 59.40 -2.29
N PRO A 5 -6.25 59.02 -1.02
CA PRO A 5 -6.63 57.71 -0.54
C PRO A 5 -8.16 57.58 -0.63
N ARG A 6 -8.63 56.58 -1.39
CA ARG A 6 -10.06 56.26 -1.50
C ARG A 6 -10.66 56.06 -0.11
N SER A 7 -11.91 56.48 0.09
CA SER A 7 -12.63 56.29 1.35
C SER A 7 -12.64 54.81 1.77
N LEU A 8 -12.69 54.54 3.08
CA LEU A 8 -12.66 53.18 3.60
C LEU A 8 -13.76 52.29 3.00
N GLY A 9 -14.97 52.83 2.79
CA GLY A 9 -16.07 52.13 2.11
C GLY A 9 -15.75 51.78 0.65
N ALA A 10 -15.12 52.70 -0.09
CA ALA A 10 -14.65 52.42 -1.43
C ALA A 10 -13.51 51.38 -1.43
N SER A 11 -12.64 51.35 -0.42
CA SER A 11 -11.61 50.33 -0.27
C SER A 11 -12.20 48.94 0.03
N LEU A 12 -13.20 48.85 0.92
CA LEU A 12 -13.91 47.61 1.23
C LEU A 12 -14.60 47.02 -0.02
N LEU A 13 -15.29 47.86 -0.79
CA LEU A 13 -16.00 47.42 -1.98
C LEU A 13 -15.05 47.10 -3.15
N TRP A 14 -14.14 48.03 -3.47
CA TRP A 14 -13.34 47.99 -4.70
C TRP A 14 -11.99 47.32 -4.54
N HIS A 15 -11.51 47.05 -3.33
CA HIS A 15 -10.28 46.27 -3.12
C HIS A 15 -10.61 44.88 -2.57
N ILE A 16 -11.52 44.76 -1.60
CA ILE A 16 -11.78 43.47 -0.95
C ILE A 16 -12.95 42.74 -1.62
N LEU A 17 -14.18 43.23 -1.50
CA LEU A 17 -15.36 42.46 -1.89
C LEU A 17 -15.37 42.05 -3.37
N LEU A 18 -15.21 43.00 -4.29
CA LEU A 18 -15.31 42.71 -5.72
C LEU A 18 -14.08 41.98 -6.28
N PRO A 19 -12.84 42.47 -6.12
CA PRO A 19 -11.69 41.81 -6.73
C PRO A 19 -11.34 40.49 -6.06
N ARG A 20 -11.37 40.42 -4.71
CA ARG A 20 -11.08 39.16 -4.00
C ARG A 20 -12.20 38.16 -4.21
N GLY A 21 -13.46 38.59 -4.11
CA GLY A 21 -14.61 37.72 -4.34
C GLY A 21 -14.54 37.05 -5.72
N PHE A 22 -14.19 37.81 -6.76
CA PHE A 22 -14.01 37.27 -8.11
C PHE A 22 -12.88 36.23 -8.19
N VAL A 23 -11.71 36.51 -7.62
CA VAL A 23 -10.59 35.56 -7.61
C VAL A 23 -10.91 34.29 -6.83
N LEU A 24 -11.60 34.40 -5.69
CA LEU A 24 -12.05 33.24 -4.92
C LEU A 24 -13.07 32.40 -5.71
N MET A 25 -13.99 33.03 -6.44
CA MET A 25 -14.93 32.32 -7.33
C MET A 25 -14.21 31.61 -8.47
N LEU A 26 -13.17 32.21 -9.05
CA LEU A 26 -12.35 31.56 -10.07
C LEU A 26 -11.62 30.33 -9.53
N TRP A 27 -11.00 30.44 -8.35
CA TRP A 27 -10.37 29.30 -7.68
C TRP A 27 -11.38 28.20 -7.38
N TRP A 28 -12.54 28.55 -6.83
CA TRP A 28 -13.60 27.58 -6.55
C TRP A 28 -14.06 26.88 -7.83
N GLY A 29 -14.38 27.63 -8.89
CA GLY A 29 -14.79 27.06 -10.17
C GLY A 29 -13.72 26.18 -10.81
N ALA A 30 -12.46 26.62 -10.81
CA ALA A 30 -11.34 25.85 -11.35
C ALA A 30 -11.16 24.52 -10.59
N ASN A 31 -11.23 24.55 -9.26
CA ASN A 31 -11.14 23.35 -8.41
C ASN A 31 -12.27 22.34 -8.68
N GLN A 32 -13.45 22.79 -9.14
CA GLN A 32 -14.56 21.87 -9.45
C GLN A 32 -14.51 21.29 -10.86
N LEU A 33 -13.83 21.96 -11.79
CA LEU A 33 -13.93 21.68 -13.21
C LEU A 33 -12.66 21.05 -13.80
N VAL A 34 -11.48 21.35 -13.26
CA VAL A 34 -10.21 21.00 -13.91
C VAL A 34 -9.15 20.55 -12.88
N GLN A 35 -8.54 19.39 -13.12
CA GLN A 35 -7.30 19.01 -12.45
C GLN A 35 -6.11 19.65 -13.17
N MET A 36 -5.59 20.74 -12.60
CA MET A 36 -4.42 21.44 -13.13
C MET A 36 -3.12 20.73 -12.72
N PRO A 37 -2.06 20.78 -13.55
CA PRO A 37 -0.78 20.19 -13.19
C PRO A 37 -0.12 20.96 -12.02
N PRO A 38 0.64 20.29 -11.12
CA PRO A 38 1.14 20.90 -9.88
C PRO A 38 1.97 22.18 -10.07
N ASN A 39 2.79 22.24 -11.12
CA ASN A 39 3.62 23.41 -11.44
C ASN A 39 2.77 24.65 -11.77
N LEU A 40 1.67 24.47 -12.50
CA LEU A 40 0.74 25.55 -12.81
C LEU A 40 0.02 26.03 -11.55
N VAL A 41 -0.44 25.11 -10.70
CA VAL A 41 -1.10 25.46 -9.43
C VAL A 41 -0.19 26.28 -8.52
N TRP A 42 1.08 25.87 -8.35
CA TRP A 42 2.04 26.65 -7.56
C TRP A 42 2.27 28.05 -8.12
N THR A 43 2.33 28.18 -9.44
CA THR A 43 2.50 29.48 -10.11
C THR A 43 1.30 30.38 -9.87
N LEU A 44 0.08 29.86 -10.01
CA LEU A 44 -1.16 30.60 -9.77
C LEU A 44 -1.32 30.99 -8.30
N ILE A 45 -0.96 30.12 -7.36
CA ILE A 45 -0.92 30.42 -5.92
C ILE A 45 0.06 31.57 -5.65
N ALA A 46 1.27 31.54 -6.23
CA ALA A 46 2.26 32.59 -6.02
C ALA A 46 1.77 33.96 -6.54
N VAL A 47 1.16 34.00 -7.72
CA VAL A 47 0.57 35.22 -8.29
C VAL A 47 -0.57 35.74 -7.40
N ASP A 48 -1.47 34.86 -6.98
CA ASP A 48 -2.60 35.22 -6.12
C ASP A 48 -2.15 35.68 -4.73
N PHE A 49 -1.09 35.07 -4.18
CA PHE A 49 -0.47 35.47 -2.92
C PHE A 49 0.11 36.89 -3.01
N LEU A 50 0.84 37.21 -4.09
CA LEU A 50 1.35 38.57 -4.31
C LEU A 50 0.23 39.60 -4.44
N TRP A 51 -0.86 39.23 -5.13
CA TRP A 51 -2.05 40.07 -5.22
C TRP A 51 -2.71 40.30 -3.86
N LEU A 52 -2.84 39.25 -3.05
CA LEU A 52 -3.40 39.33 -1.69
C LEU A 52 -2.55 40.21 -0.77
N LEU A 53 -1.21 40.16 -0.88
CA LEU A 53 -0.31 41.05 -0.15
C LEU A 53 -0.49 42.52 -0.55
N TRP A 54 -0.61 42.79 -1.85
CA TRP A 54 -0.87 44.15 -2.35
C TRP A 54 -2.22 44.68 -1.85
N LEU A 55 -3.28 43.87 -1.96
CA LEU A 55 -4.62 44.18 -1.48
C LEU A 55 -4.63 44.45 0.03
N SER A 56 -3.96 43.61 0.82
CA SER A 56 -3.83 43.80 2.27
C SER A 56 -3.16 45.13 2.60
N ARG A 57 -2.07 45.47 1.90
CA ARG A 57 -1.38 46.77 2.07
C ARG A 57 -2.26 47.95 1.66
N ALA A 58 -2.99 47.85 0.56
CA ALA A 58 -3.91 48.89 0.12
C ALA A 58 -5.04 49.13 1.13
N HIS A 59 -5.58 48.05 1.71
CA HIS A 59 -6.57 48.15 2.77
C HIS A 59 -6.01 48.79 4.04
N LEU A 60 -4.83 48.37 4.50
CA LEU A 60 -4.17 48.94 5.68
C LEU A 60 -3.93 50.46 5.54
N ARG A 61 -3.50 50.92 4.35
CA ARG A 61 -3.36 52.36 4.09
C ARG A 61 -4.70 53.11 4.15
N ALA A 62 -5.77 52.48 3.71
CA ALA A 62 -7.11 53.07 3.78
C ALA A 62 -7.65 53.10 5.22
N THR A 63 -7.36 52.09 6.04
CA THR A 63 -7.70 52.10 7.47
C THR A 63 -6.91 53.15 8.22
N ASP A 64 -5.62 53.33 7.93
CA ASP A 64 -4.80 54.39 8.54
C ASP A 64 -5.33 55.79 8.21
N ALA A 65 -5.66 56.04 6.94
CA ALA A 65 -6.25 57.30 6.51
C ALA A 65 -7.63 57.56 7.16
N HIS A 66 -8.45 56.52 7.34
CA HIS A 66 -9.75 56.63 8.01
C HIS A 66 -9.62 56.90 9.52
N MET A 67 -8.65 56.26 10.17
CA MET A 67 -8.34 56.47 11.57
C MET A 67 -7.91 57.93 11.82
N LEU A 68 -7.02 58.46 10.97
CA LEU A 68 -6.52 59.83 11.07
C LEU A 68 -7.58 60.90 10.76
N SER A 69 -8.63 60.56 9.99
CA SER A 69 -9.67 61.53 9.59
C SER A 69 -10.91 61.52 10.49
N SER A 70 -11.40 60.35 10.88
CA SER A 70 -12.67 60.21 11.62
C SER A 70 -12.53 59.64 13.03
N GLY A 71 -11.46 58.89 13.29
CA GLY A 71 -11.27 58.13 14.54
C GLY A 71 -12.26 56.97 14.77
N ALA A 72 -13.21 56.73 13.86
CA ALA A 72 -14.23 55.69 14.01
C ALA A 72 -13.62 54.28 13.82
N MET A 73 -13.65 53.47 14.86
CA MET A 73 -12.96 52.16 14.87
C MET A 73 -13.80 51.00 14.32
N ALA A 74 -15.13 51.06 14.41
CA ALA A 74 -15.99 49.94 13.97
C ALA A 74 -15.81 49.55 12.49
N PRO A 75 -15.71 50.50 11.53
CA PRO A 75 -15.43 50.18 10.13
C PRO A 75 -14.05 49.53 9.91
N ILE A 76 -13.06 49.87 10.74
CA ILE A 76 -11.70 49.31 10.68
C ILE A 76 -11.74 47.85 11.11
N TRP A 77 -12.39 47.54 12.24
CA TRP A 77 -12.55 46.16 12.71
C TRP A 77 -13.31 45.29 11.71
N GLY A 78 -14.38 45.83 11.10
CA GLY A 78 -15.11 45.13 10.04
C GLY A 78 -14.25 44.84 8.82
N GLY A 79 -13.38 45.77 8.42
CA GLY A 79 -12.41 45.57 7.34
C GLY A 79 -11.36 44.51 7.64
N TYR A 80 -10.81 44.51 8.86
CA TYR A 80 -9.88 43.47 9.29
C TYR A 80 -10.52 42.09 9.35
N LEU A 81 -11.75 41.99 9.84
CA LEU A 81 -12.50 40.74 9.84
C LEU A 81 -12.70 40.22 8.41
N LEU A 82 -13.13 41.08 7.49
CA LEU A 82 -13.34 40.71 6.09
C LEU A 82 -12.03 40.28 5.40
N LEU A 83 -10.93 40.99 5.68
CA LEU A 83 -9.59 40.62 5.20
C LEU A 83 -9.16 39.26 5.75
N GLY A 84 -9.36 39.02 7.05
CA GLY A 84 -9.06 37.75 7.69
C GLY A 84 -9.83 36.57 7.09
N LEU A 85 -11.14 36.74 6.90
CA LEU A 85 -11.98 35.74 6.22
C LEU A 85 -11.53 35.48 4.78
N SER A 86 -11.13 36.54 4.07
CA SER A 86 -10.59 36.43 2.71
C SER A 86 -9.28 35.63 2.68
N VAL A 87 -8.37 35.88 3.62
CA VAL A 87 -7.11 35.11 3.75
C VAL A 87 -7.41 33.64 4.03
N LEU A 88 -8.30 33.34 4.98
CA LEU A 88 -8.68 31.96 5.30
C LEU A 88 -9.31 31.22 4.11
N ALA A 89 -10.22 31.87 3.38
CA ALA A 89 -10.82 31.31 2.18
C ALA A 89 -9.76 31.04 1.09
N SER A 90 -8.77 31.92 0.96
CA SER A 90 -7.65 31.76 0.02
C SER A 90 -6.81 30.54 0.36
N LEU A 91 -6.37 30.44 1.62
CA LEU A 91 -5.57 29.31 2.09
C LEU A 91 -6.32 27.99 1.92
N SER A 92 -7.62 27.97 2.22
CA SER A 92 -8.47 26.78 2.03
C SER A 92 -8.56 26.37 0.56
N LEU A 93 -8.77 27.32 -0.36
CA LEU A 93 -8.89 27.02 -1.80
C LEU A 93 -7.54 26.63 -2.43
N TRP A 94 -6.44 27.25 -1.99
CA TRP A 94 -5.08 26.86 -2.41
C TRP A 94 -4.73 25.46 -1.91
N TRP A 95 -5.05 25.15 -0.65
CA TRP A 95 -4.86 23.81 -0.09
C TRP A 95 -5.65 22.76 -0.87
N GLN A 96 -6.93 23.04 -1.15
CA GLN A 96 -7.76 22.18 -1.97
C GLN A 96 -7.19 22.00 -3.38
N ALA A 97 -6.74 23.08 -4.03
CA ALA A 97 -6.13 23.02 -5.36
C ALA A 97 -4.87 22.14 -5.38
N LEU A 98 -4.02 22.23 -4.36
CA LEU A 98 -2.84 21.37 -4.21
C LEU A 98 -3.22 19.90 -4.01
N LEU A 99 -4.24 19.60 -3.21
CA LEU A 99 -4.74 18.23 -3.05
C LEU A 99 -5.28 17.66 -4.36
N ILE A 100 -6.03 18.46 -5.13
CA ILE A 100 -6.55 18.06 -6.43
C ILE A 100 -5.42 17.85 -7.44
N ALA A 101 -4.46 18.78 -7.53
CA ALA A 101 -3.34 18.69 -8.46
C ALA A 101 -2.46 17.46 -8.21
N ASN A 102 -2.29 17.07 -6.94
CA ASN A 102 -1.54 15.88 -6.53
C ASN A 102 -2.41 14.62 -6.41
N ARG A 103 -3.69 14.68 -6.79
CA ARG A 103 -4.51 13.48 -6.91
C ARG A 103 -3.88 12.60 -7.99
N PRO A 104 -3.58 11.32 -7.71
CA PRO A 104 -3.09 10.43 -8.76
C PRO A 104 -4.11 10.40 -9.91
N PRO A 105 -3.66 10.43 -11.18
CA PRO A 105 -4.56 10.44 -12.34
C PRO A 105 -5.52 9.24 -12.27
N GLU A 106 -6.71 9.37 -12.87
CA GLU A 106 -7.64 8.25 -12.98
C GLU A 106 -6.96 7.08 -13.72
N GLY A 107 -6.69 6.03 -12.94
CA GLY A 107 -6.04 4.79 -13.33
C GLY A 107 -6.40 3.70 -12.32
N LEU A 108 -5.73 2.56 -12.37
CA LEU A 108 -5.93 1.51 -11.37
C LEU A 108 -5.72 2.09 -9.96
N SER A 109 -6.62 1.78 -9.03
CA SER A 109 -6.45 2.17 -7.62
C SER A 109 -5.09 1.69 -7.09
N TYR A 110 -4.51 2.37 -6.10
CA TYR A 110 -3.25 1.93 -5.48
C TYR A 110 -3.28 0.44 -5.08
N SER A 111 -4.39 -0.02 -4.50
CA SER A 111 -4.58 -1.44 -4.16
C SER A 111 -4.55 -2.37 -5.38
N GLN A 112 -5.11 -1.95 -6.52
CA GLN A 112 -5.07 -2.72 -7.77
C GLN A 112 -3.67 -2.73 -8.38
N GLN A 113 -2.96 -1.60 -8.35
CA GLN A 113 -1.57 -1.53 -8.82
C GLN A 113 -0.69 -2.50 -8.02
N ARG A 114 -0.78 -2.45 -6.68
CA ARG A 114 -0.06 -3.38 -5.80
C ARG A 114 -0.44 -4.83 -6.04
N ALA A 115 -1.72 -5.12 -6.26
CA ALA A 115 -2.16 -6.48 -6.57
C ALA A 115 -1.57 -7.00 -7.89
N LEU A 116 -1.47 -6.15 -8.92
CA LEU A 116 -0.82 -6.51 -10.17
C LEU A 116 0.69 -6.70 -9.99
N GLU A 117 1.37 -5.79 -9.30
CA GLU A 117 2.81 -5.93 -8.98
C GLU A 117 3.10 -7.25 -8.25
N HIS A 118 2.26 -7.62 -7.28
CA HIS A 118 2.39 -8.88 -6.56
C HIS A 118 2.11 -10.10 -7.45
N ALA A 119 1.08 -10.04 -8.30
CA ALA A 119 0.73 -11.12 -9.22
C ALA A 119 1.79 -11.34 -10.31
N GLN A 120 2.54 -10.31 -10.69
CA GLN A 120 3.62 -10.42 -11.68
C GLN A 120 4.86 -11.18 -11.17
N ARG A 121 4.98 -11.41 -9.85
CA ARG A 121 6.13 -12.13 -9.25
C ARG A 121 5.98 -13.65 -9.27
N TYR A 122 4.84 -14.16 -9.74
CA TYR A 122 4.62 -15.59 -9.87
C TYR A 122 3.79 -15.94 -11.11
N SER A 123 3.83 -17.20 -11.47
CA SER A 123 2.97 -17.86 -12.44
C SER A 123 2.10 -18.88 -11.72
N LEU A 124 0.82 -18.92 -12.08
CA LEU A 124 -0.14 -19.91 -11.59
C LEU A 124 -0.94 -20.46 -12.77
N THR A 125 -0.63 -21.67 -13.21
CA THR A 125 -1.18 -22.27 -14.43
C THR A 125 -1.57 -23.72 -14.20
N LEU A 126 -2.46 -24.28 -15.02
CA LEU A 126 -2.71 -25.72 -15.01
C LEU A 126 -1.59 -26.47 -15.73
N SER A 127 -1.36 -27.71 -15.30
CA SER A 127 -0.57 -28.69 -16.06
C SER A 127 -1.29 -29.06 -17.37
N GLN A 128 -0.53 -29.63 -18.31
CA GLN A 128 -1.06 -30.03 -19.62
C GLN A 128 -2.23 -31.04 -19.53
N ASP A 129 -2.24 -31.88 -18.50
CA ASP A 129 -3.29 -32.87 -18.21
C ASP A 129 -4.44 -32.30 -17.36
N GLY A 130 -4.37 -31.04 -16.93
CA GLY A 130 -5.36 -30.39 -16.07
C GLY A 130 -5.41 -30.91 -14.63
N GLN A 131 -4.59 -31.89 -14.26
CA GLN A 131 -4.65 -32.56 -12.95
C GLN A 131 -3.86 -31.84 -11.84
N ALA A 132 -3.00 -30.90 -12.21
CA ALA A 132 -2.18 -30.17 -11.27
C ALA A 132 -2.21 -28.66 -11.50
N LEU A 133 -2.27 -27.92 -10.40
CA LEU A 133 -1.99 -26.50 -10.41
C LEU A 133 -0.48 -26.29 -10.26
N VAL A 134 0.14 -25.53 -11.14
CA VAL A 134 1.57 -25.26 -11.19
C VAL A 134 1.83 -23.84 -10.72
N PHE A 135 2.51 -23.72 -9.57
CA PHE A 135 2.92 -22.47 -8.98
C PHE A 135 4.44 -22.30 -9.08
N THR A 136 4.86 -21.21 -9.72
CA THR A 136 6.28 -20.84 -9.86
C THR A 136 6.48 -19.38 -9.50
N GLY A 137 7.40 -19.05 -8.59
CA GLY A 137 7.75 -17.67 -8.24
C GLY A 137 7.59 -17.35 -6.77
N GLU A 138 7.51 -16.06 -6.44
CA GLU A 138 7.45 -15.58 -5.05
C GLU A 138 6.03 -15.73 -4.46
N ILE A 139 5.94 -16.10 -3.18
CA ILE A 139 4.68 -16.10 -2.43
C ILE A 139 4.35 -14.66 -2.04
N THR A 140 3.40 -14.04 -2.73
CA THR A 140 3.01 -12.64 -2.50
C THR A 140 1.58 -12.51 -2.01
N PHE A 141 1.20 -11.30 -1.56
CA PHE A 141 -0.17 -10.99 -1.16
C PHE A 141 -1.17 -11.31 -2.27
N GLY A 142 -2.29 -11.96 -1.90
CA GLY A 142 -3.34 -12.36 -2.82
C GLY A 142 -3.19 -13.77 -3.41
N LEU A 143 -2.05 -14.46 -3.19
CA LEU A 143 -1.83 -15.82 -3.69
C LEU A 143 -2.90 -16.81 -3.21
N THR A 144 -3.28 -16.78 -1.94
CA THR A 144 -4.33 -17.66 -1.38
C THR A 144 -5.64 -17.52 -2.15
N LYS A 145 -6.02 -16.27 -2.46
CA LYS A 145 -7.24 -15.97 -3.22
C LYS A 145 -7.11 -16.48 -4.67
N ALA A 146 -5.95 -16.31 -5.30
CA ALA A 146 -5.71 -16.79 -6.65
C ALA A 146 -5.77 -18.33 -6.74
N ILE A 147 -5.12 -19.05 -5.82
CA ILE A 147 -5.19 -20.52 -5.72
C ILE A 147 -6.63 -20.97 -5.50
N LYS A 148 -7.36 -20.35 -4.56
CA LYS A 148 -8.77 -20.68 -4.31
C LYS A 148 -9.62 -20.52 -5.56
N ALA A 149 -9.43 -19.43 -6.31
CA ALA A 149 -10.18 -19.19 -7.55
C ALA A 149 -9.88 -20.25 -8.61
N GLN A 150 -8.61 -20.65 -8.77
CA GLN A 150 -8.22 -21.72 -9.69
C GLN A 150 -8.83 -23.07 -9.30
N LEU A 151 -8.75 -23.46 -8.03
CA LEU A 151 -9.34 -24.73 -7.54
C LEU A 151 -10.87 -24.76 -7.65
N GLN A 152 -11.54 -23.60 -7.55
CA GLN A 152 -12.99 -23.50 -7.77
C GLN A 152 -13.37 -23.64 -9.25
N GLN A 153 -12.52 -23.17 -10.16
CA GLN A 153 -12.72 -23.30 -11.61
C GLN A 153 -12.33 -24.68 -12.14
N HIS A 154 -11.41 -25.35 -11.45
CA HIS A 154 -10.81 -26.62 -11.85
C HIS A 154 -10.89 -27.66 -10.71
N PRO A 155 -12.10 -28.16 -10.39
CA PRO A 155 -12.31 -29.14 -9.33
C PRO A 155 -11.61 -30.49 -9.57
N GLU A 156 -11.17 -30.76 -10.80
CA GLU A 156 -10.38 -31.93 -11.19
C GLU A 156 -8.92 -31.89 -10.71
N VAL A 157 -8.42 -30.74 -10.23
CA VAL A 157 -7.04 -30.62 -9.74
C VAL A 157 -6.88 -31.42 -8.45
N THR A 158 -5.92 -32.34 -8.45
CA THR A 158 -5.60 -33.19 -7.29
C THR A 158 -4.19 -32.96 -6.75
N GLN A 159 -3.40 -32.10 -7.40
CA GLN A 159 -2.01 -31.83 -7.03
C GLN A 159 -1.64 -30.35 -7.18
N LEU A 160 -0.80 -29.85 -6.27
CA LEU A 160 -0.13 -28.56 -6.38
C LEU A 160 1.37 -28.77 -6.61
N ARG A 161 1.88 -28.30 -7.75
CA ARG A 161 3.31 -28.32 -8.10
C ARG A 161 3.96 -27.00 -7.70
N LEU A 162 5.02 -27.04 -6.91
CA LEU A 162 5.59 -25.90 -6.21
C LEU A 162 7.07 -25.68 -6.58
N THR A 163 7.37 -24.53 -7.17
CA THR A 163 8.74 -24.03 -7.38
C THR A 163 8.83 -22.58 -6.90
N SER A 164 9.33 -22.37 -5.69
CA SER A 164 9.30 -21.05 -5.05
C SER A 164 10.48 -20.84 -4.09
N PRO A 165 11.13 -19.67 -4.11
CA PRO A 165 12.14 -19.31 -3.12
C PRO A 165 11.54 -19.01 -1.74
N GLY A 166 10.23 -18.79 -1.64
CA GLY A 166 9.54 -18.41 -0.42
C GLY A 166 8.74 -17.13 -0.60
N GLY A 167 8.53 -16.42 0.51
CA GLY A 167 7.83 -15.14 0.54
C GLY A 167 6.91 -15.02 1.75
N HIS A 168 5.73 -14.47 1.54
CA HIS A 168 4.81 -14.06 2.59
C HIS A 168 4.20 -15.24 3.37
N ILE A 169 4.59 -15.39 4.65
CA ILE A 169 4.22 -16.51 5.53
C ILE A 169 2.69 -16.67 5.67
N TYR A 170 1.93 -15.57 5.82
CA TYR A 170 0.48 -15.69 5.99
C TYR A 170 -0.23 -16.17 4.72
N GLU A 171 0.32 -15.85 3.54
CA GLU A 171 -0.22 -16.36 2.27
C GLU A 171 0.14 -17.83 2.09
N ALA A 172 1.35 -18.24 2.49
CA ALA A 172 1.72 -19.65 2.54
C ALA A 172 0.80 -20.46 3.47
N ARG A 173 0.48 -19.95 4.67
CA ARG A 173 -0.49 -20.59 5.58
C ARG A 173 -1.90 -20.65 5.00
N GLY A 174 -2.32 -19.60 4.31
CA GLY A 174 -3.61 -19.57 3.60
C GLY A 174 -3.67 -20.65 2.52
N ALA A 175 -2.64 -20.74 1.68
CA ALA A 175 -2.50 -21.78 0.68
C ALA A 175 -2.42 -23.19 1.29
N ALA A 176 -1.66 -23.39 2.36
CA ALA A 176 -1.58 -24.66 3.08
C ALA A 176 -2.96 -25.14 3.58
N LYS A 177 -3.78 -24.22 4.12
CA LYS A 177 -5.16 -24.55 4.51
C LYS A 177 -6.03 -24.96 3.33
N LEU A 178 -5.86 -24.33 2.16
CA LEU A 178 -6.59 -24.74 0.95
C LEU A 178 -6.15 -26.13 0.48
N VAL A 179 -4.85 -26.41 0.49
CA VAL A 179 -4.29 -27.72 0.16
C VAL A 179 -4.89 -28.81 1.07
N GLN A 180 -4.94 -28.58 2.38
CA GLN A 180 -5.55 -29.52 3.34
C GLN A 180 -7.06 -29.67 3.12
N ALA A 181 -7.77 -28.55 2.93
CA ALA A 181 -9.22 -28.56 2.78
C ALA A 181 -9.68 -29.30 1.51
N GLN A 182 -8.83 -29.35 0.48
CA GLN A 182 -9.10 -30.00 -0.80
C GLN A 182 -8.41 -31.37 -0.95
N GLY A 183 -7.67 -31.83 0.08
CA GLY A 183 -6.95 -33.10 0.02
C GLY A 183 -5.90 -33.18 -1.09
N LEU A 184 -5.26 -32.07 -1.44
CA LEU A 184 -4.33 -32.05 -2.58
C LEU A 184 -3.00 -32.74 -2.22
N ALA A 185 -2.41 -33.41 -3.21
CA ALA A 185 -1.00 -33.78 -3.16
C ALA A 185 -0.12 -32.56 -3.42
N THR A 186 1.10 -32.54 -2.88
CA THR A 186 2.11 -31.53 -3.18
C THR A 186 3.33 -32.17 -3.82
N PHE A 187 3.85 -31.49 -4.83
CA PHE A 187 5.01 -31.95 -5.59
C PHE A 187 5.97 -30.78 -5.82
N ALA A 188 7.25 -30.94 -5.51
CA ALA A 188 8.25 -29.92 -5.79
C ALA A 188 9.17 -30.41 -6.91
N PRO A 189 8.95 -29.98 -8.18
CA PRO A 189 9.85 -30.34 -9.28
C PRO A 189 11.19 -29.61 -9.20
N GLY A 190 11.26 -28.48 -8.50
CA GLY A 190 12.48 -27.70 -8.27
C GLY A 190 12.58 -27.24 -6.81
N LEU A 191 13.20 -26.08 -6.58
CA LEU A 191 13.35 -25.52 -5.24
C LEU A 191 11.99 -25.08 -4.66
N CYS A 192 11.67 -25.55 -3.46
CA CYS A 192 10.61 -25.03 -2.60
C CYS A 192 11.21 -24.66 -1.24
N ALA A 193 11.47 -23.37 -1.04
CA ALA A 193 12.20 -22.87 0.11
C ALA A 193 11.35 -21.96 1.02
N SER A 194 11.79 -21.83 2.27
CA SER A 194 11.21 -20.90 3.25
C SER A 194 9.70 -21.15 3.42
N ALA A 195 8.87 -20.11 3.33
CA ALA A 195 7.41 -20.21 3.42
C ALA A 195 6.77 -21.23 2.45
N CYS A 196 7.40 -21.54 1.30
CA CYS A 196 6.90 -22.58 0.38
C CYS A 196 6.80 -23.95 1.06
N THR A 197 7.72 -24.25 1.98
CA THR A 197 7.76 -25.54 2.68
C THR A 197 6.50 -25.79 3.53
N LEU A 198 5.83 -24.73 3.99
CA LEU A 198 4.54 -24.84 4.68
C LEU A 198 3.42 -25.31 3.75
N ILE A 199 3.38 -24.76 2.52
CA ILE A 199 2.42 -25.19 1.50
C ILE A 199 2.71 -26.64 1.11
N PHE A 200 3.98 -26.98 0.91
CA PHE A 200 4.40 -28.34 0.57
C PHE A 200 4.02 -29.35 1.67
N ALA A 201 4.30 -29.03 2.94
CA ALA A 201 4.02 -29.91 4.07
C ALA A 201 2.53 -30.22 4.27
N ALA A 202 1.65 -29.35 3.76
CA ALA A 202 0.20 -29.46 3.85
C ALA A 202 -0.42 -30.56 2.97
N GLY A 203 0.33 -31.06 1.98
CA GLY A 203 -0.17 -32.05 1.04
C GLY A 203 -0.38 -33.43 1.67
N GLU A 204 -1.42 -34.15 1.24
CA GLU A 204 -1.68 -35.52 1.70
C GLU A 204 -0.56 -36.48 1.28
N ARG A 205 -0.07 -36.29 0.06
CA ARG A 205 1.12 -36.93 -0.50
C ARG A 205 2.13 -35.85 -0.86
N ARG A 206 3.40 -36.06 -0.51
CA ARG A 206 4.46 -35.04 -0.55
C ARG A 206 5.69 -35.63 -1.23
N GLN A 207 5.98 -35.17 -2.44
CA GLN A 207 6.98 -35.77 -3.32
C GLN A 207 7.91 -34.73 -3.93
N LEU A 208 9.16 -35.12 -4.20
CA LEU A 208 10.12 -34.33 -4.94
C LEU A 208 10.25 -34.85 -6.37
N GLY A 209 10.44 -33.94 -7.33
CA GLY A 209 10.92 -34.30 -8.65
C GLY A 209 12.42 -34.61 -8.64
N PRO A 210 12.99 -35.01 -9.80
CA PRO A 210 14.42 -35.31 -9.93
C PRO A 210 15.33 -34.17 -9.46
N ASP A 211 14.96 -32.92 -9.76
CA ASP A 211 15.69 -31.70 -9.37
C ASP A 211 15.06 -31.01 -8.13
N GLY A 212 14.08 -31.68 -7.51
CA GLY A 212 13.29 -31.15 -6.40
C GLY A 212 14.11 -31.00 -5.13
N GLN A 213 13.99 -29.84 -4.47
CA GLN A 213 14.73 -29.53 -3.24
C GLN A 213 13.84 -28.76 -2.26
N LEU A 214 13.97 -29.07 -0.97
CA LEU A 214 13.39 -28.24 0.09
C LEU A 214 14.48 -27.44 0.78
N GLY A 215 14.19 -26.17 1.06
CA GLY A 215 15.12 -25.26 1.74
C GLY A 215 14.49 -24.61 2.97
N PHE A 216 15.22 -24.60 4.08
CA PHE A 216 14.72 -24.18 5.38
C PHE A 216 15.62 -23.13 6.03
N HIS A 217 14.99 -22.19 6.74
CA HIS A 217 15.65 -21.20 7.60
C HIS A 217 14.63 -20.61 8.60
N GLY A 218 15.11 -19.98 9.67
CA GLY A 218 14.31 -19.21 10.61
C GLY A 218 13.79 -17.90 10.03
N TYR A 219 12.77 -17.31 10.66
CA TYR A 219 12.11 -16.11 10.15
C TYR A 219 12.95 -14.85 10.38
N THR A 220 12.87 -13.93 9.42
CA THR A 220 13.37 -12.56 9.57
C THR A 220 12.24 -11.58 9.32
N LEU A 221 12.28 -10.44 10.01
CA LEU A 221 11.46 -9.29 9.68
C LEU A 221 12.24 -8.42 8.69
N GLU A 222 11.92 -8.52 7.40
CA GLU A 222 12.40 -7.58 6.38
C GLU A 222 11.64 -6.24 6.45
N ILE A 223 11.59 -5.62 7.64
CA ILE A 223 11.00 -4.29 7.82
C ILE A 223 12.01 -3.43 8.56
N PHE A 224 12.53 -2.42 7.86
CA PHE A 224 13.28 -1.33 8.48
C PHE A 224 12.37 -0.68 9.54
N GLY A 225 12.70 -0.84 10.82
CA GLY A 225 11.93 -0.29 11.93
C GLY A 225 10.81 -1.17 12.50
N GLY A 226 10.79 -2.48 12.19
CA GLY A 226 10.04 -3.56 12.87
C GLY A 226 8.68 -3.19 13.49
N LEU A 227 7.57 -3.71 12.95
CA LEU A 227 6.27 -3.55 13.60
C LEU A 227 6.34 -4.08 15.05
N PRO A 228 6.22 -3.25 16.09
CA PRO A 228 6.45 -3.64 17.48
C PRO A 228 5.47 -4.70 17.98
N GLN A 229 4.41 -4.99 17.21
CA GLN A 229 3.38 -5.96 17.53
C GLN A 229 3.61 -7.39 17.02
N ILE A 230 4.66 -7.68 16.23
CA ILE A 230 4.88 -9.06 15.71
C ILE A 230 5.90 -9.79 16.59
N ASP A 231 5.42 -10.79 17.32
CA ASP A 231 6.28 -11.76 18.01
C ASP A 231 6.72 -12.87 17.04
N LEU A 232 7.96 -12.74 16.54
CA LEU A 232 8.57 -13.72 15.64
C LEU A 232 8.63 -15.13 16.24
N MET A 233 8.88 -15.26 17.55
CA MET A 233 8.99 -16.58 18.18
C MET A 233 7.62 -17.26 18.24
N ALA A 234 6.57 -16.51 18.57
CA ALA A 234 5.20 -17.02 18.54
C ALA A 234 4.80 -17.46 17.12
N GLU A 235 5.18 -16.68 16.10
CA GLU A 235 4.90 -17.01 14.70
C GLU A 235 5.64 -18.27 14.24
N GLN A 236 6.92 -18.43 14.60
CA GLN A 236 7.67 -19.66 14.32
C GLN A 236 7.08 -20.86 15.06
N GLN A 237 6.70 -20.71 16.34
CA GLN A 237 6.13 -21.79 17.13
C GLN A 237 4.81 -22.30 16.53
N LYS A 238 4.00 -21.40 15.97
CA LYS A 238 2.77 -21.77 15.28
C LYS A 238 3.04 -22.64 14.06
N ASP A 239 4.02 -22.26 13.24
CA ASP A 239 4.39 -23.03 12.05
C ASP A 239 5.12 -24.32 12.40
N ARG A 240 5.89 -24.35 13.49
CA ARG A 240 6.47 -25.56 14.07
C ARG A 240 5.39 -26.56 14.45
N ASN A 241 4.38 -26.11 15.19
CA ASN A 241 3.26 -26.95 15.60
C ASN A 241 2.48 -27.47 14.39
N PHE A 242 2.32 -26.64 13.36
CA PHE A 242 1.74 -27.07 12.10
C PHE A 242 2.57 -28.20 11.46
N LEU A 243 3.88 -28.04 11.27
CA LEU A 243 4.72 -29.08 10.68
C LEU A 243 4.66 -30.41 11.46
N ILE A 244 4.69 -30.33 12.80
CA ILE A 244 4.53 -31.51 13.67
C ILE A 244 3.17 -32.18 13.45
N SER A 245 2.09 -31.39 13.34
CA SER A 245 0.76 -31.93 13.03
C SER A 245 0.67 -32.61 11.65
N GLN A 246 1.60 -32.27 10.74
CA GLN A 246 1.73 -32.92 9.43
C GLN A 246 2.63 -34.17 9.48
N GLY A 247 3.06 -34.61 10.66
CA GLY A 247 3.89 -35.79 10.87
C GLY A 247 5.39 -35.55 10.73
N VAL A 248 5.83 -34.28 10.73
CA VAL A 248 7.27 -33.96 10.75
C VAL A 248 7.82 -34.13 12.16
N HIS A 249 9.00 -34.74 12.29
CA HIS A 249 9.64 -34.96 13.58
C HIS A 249 10.06 -33.65 14.26
N ALA A 250 9.89 -33.57 15.58
CA ALA A 250 10.17 -32.37 16.38
C ALA A 250 11.63 -31.90 16.20
N ASP A 251 12.61 -32.79 16.32
CA ASP A 251 14.04 -32.47 16.19
C ASP A 251 14.37 -31.85 14.83
N PHE A 252 13.69 -32.31 13.77
CA PHE A 252 13.86 -31.73 12.43
C PHE A 252 13.29 -30.32 12.37
N THR A 253 12.12 -30.08 12.97
CA THR A 253 11.55 -28.73 13.04
C THR A 253 12.39 -27.78 13.89
N ASP A 254 13.06 -28.28 14.93
CA ASP A 254 13.98 -27.47 15.74
C ASP A 254 15.19 -27.02 14.91
N GLN A 255 15.74 -27.91 14.07
CA GLN A 255 16.82 -27.55 13.15
C GLN A 255 16.42 -26.48 12.12
N ILE A 256 15.16 -26.49 11.64
CA ILE A 256 14.64 -25.46 10.73
C ILE A 256 14.78 -24.07 11.37
N TYR A 257 14.27 -23.91 12.59
CA TYR A 257 14.23 -22.61 13.27
C TYR A 257 15.56 -22.23 13.94
N ALA A 258 16.48 -23.18 14.11
CA ALA A 258 17.87 -22.92 14.50
C ALA A 258 18.73 -22.41 13.32
N THR A 259 18.31 -22.64 12.08
CA THR A 259 19.03 -22.16 10.88
C THR A 259 18.84 -20.65 10.74
N ALA A 260 19.92 -19.89 10.60
CA ALA A 260 19.86 -18.43 10.53
C ALA A 260 19.03 -17.94 9.32
N PRO A 261 18.31 -16.81 9.41
CA PRO A 261 17.47 -16.34 8.30
C PRO A 261 18.24 -15.97 7.02
N THR A 262 19.55 -15.73 7.12
CA THR A 262 20.44 -15.45 5.97
C THR A 262 20.98 -16.72 5.32
N ASP A 263 20.84 -17.87 5.98
CA ASP A 263 21.30 -19.16 5.48
C ASP A 263 20.14 -19.94 4.85
N LEU A 264 20.46 -21.02 4.13
CA LEU A 264 19.46 -21.93 3.59
C LEU A 264 19.91 -23.38 3.74
N TRP A 265 19.39 -24.04 4.77
CA TRP A 265 19.62 -25.46 5.00
C TRP A 265 18.85 -26.30 3.98
N ARG A 266 19.56 -27.16 3.25
CA ARG A 266 19.02 -28.05 2.21
C ARG A 266 19.27 -29.52 2.56
N PRO A 267 18.33 -30.19 3.24
CA PRO A 267 18.45 -31.60 3.60
C PRO A 267 18.38 -32.51 2.37
N SER A 268 19.01 -33.69 2.46
CA SER A 268 18.90 -34.71 1.43
C SER A 268 17.51 -35.35 1.39
N PRO A 269 17.10 -35.98 0.26
CA PRO A 269 15.84 -36.71 0.19
C PRO A 269 15.67 -37.79 1.27
N ASP A 270 16.75 -38.45 1.70
CA ASP A 270 16.71 -39.42 2.79
C ASP A 270 16.44 -38.76 4.15
N GLN A 271 17.07 -37.62 4.42
CA GLN A 271 16.79 -36.85 5.64
C GLN A 271 15.33 -36.39 5.66
N LEU A 272 14.80 -35.94 4.52
CA LEU A 272 13.40 -35.51 4.42
C LEU A 272 12.41 -36.67 4.60
N ARG A 273 12.72 -37.87 4.11
CA ARG A 273 11.90 -39.08 4.35
C ARG A 273 11.94 -39.48 5.82
N ASN A 274 13.13 -39.58 6.41
CA ASN A 274 13.32 -40.01 7.80
C ASN A 274 12.72 -39.03 8.81
N ALA A 275 12.63 -37.74 8.44
CA ALA A 275 11.99 -36.71 9.25
C ALA A 275 10.47 -36.62 9.05
N GLY A 276 9.87 -37.42 8.16
CA GLY A 276 8.45 -37.39 7.87
C GLY A 276 8.00 -36.27 6.90
N PHE A 277 8.92 -35.50 6.32
CA PHE A 277 8.59 -34.41 5.38
C PHE A 277 8.12 -34.93 4.02
N LEU A 278 8.71 -36.03 3.53
CA LEU A 278 8.22 -36.72 2.33
C LEU A 278 7.27 -37.83 2.73
N ARG A 279 6.13 -37.92 2.04
CA ARG A 279 5.08 -38.89 2.34
C ARG A 279 4.54 -39.50 1.05
N HIS A 280 4.62 -40.82 0.96
CA HIS A 280 4.00 -41.58 -0.12
C HIS A 280 2.53 -41.86 0.25
N ALA A 281 1.71 -42.22 -0.74
CA ALA A 281 0.36 -42.70 -0.47
C ALA A 281 0.43 -43.89 0.51
N PRO A 282 -0.52 -44.01 1.47
CA PRO A 282 -0.69 -45.25 2.23
C PRO A 282 -1.02 -46.43 1.31
#